data_AF-A0A2V8SPB6-F1
#
_entry.id   AF-A0A2V8SPB6-F1
#
_cell.length_a   1.000
_cell.length_b   1.000
_cell.length_c   1.000
_cell.angle_alpha   90.00
_cell.angle_beta   90.00
_cell.angle_gamma   90.00
#
_symmetry.space_group_name_H-M   'P 1'
#
loop_
_entity.id
_entity.type
_entity.pdbx_description
1 polymer ?
#
loop_
_entity_poly.entity_id
_entity_poly.type
_entity_poly.pdbx_seq_one_letter_code
_entity_poly.pdbx_strand_id
1 'polypeptide(L)'
;MAAVNVSALNITPFESDAPDLTIHIVKTPTDGGIKEDVSPKYRERFEKWKSELLATELGRDQWNKYANNKSFVLTIVVSGDRKGAGTDKYQWNDEGKLVGATITLSAALEDGSPPPIYYPVLNSLSTDAITHSVSRTIVAATRLSHELGHVNQTAEANMNLIQTQNKLMLQYNSIFVENGLNSKDARLLDLAGQMNGTPVQIWESREYWSEVNAMRYLSQRINKENFYCFVFKKIRRNIETYAKAYEDRFSQYPEFTNSPCWD
;
A
#
# COMPACT_ATOMS: atom_id res chain seq x y z
N MET A 1 3.81 16.10 -25.31
CA MET A 1 4.10 15.48 -24.00
C MET A 1 4.78 16.53 -23.15
N ALA A 2 4.06 17.12 -22.20
CA ALA A 2 4.63 18.15 -21.33
C ALA A 2 5.66 17.49 -20.41
N ALA A 3 6.90 17.99 -20.47
CA ALA A 3 7.94 17.60 -19.54
C ALA A 3 7.53 18.06 -18.14
N VAL A 4 7.24 17.11 -17.26
CA VAL A 4 7.05 17.40 -15.84
C VAL A 4 8.38 17.92 -15.31
N ASN A 5 8.37 19.14 -14.80
CA ASN A 5 9.55 19.79 -14.26
C ASN A 5 9.90 19.13 -12.92
N VAL A 6 10.79 18.14 -12.97
CA VAL A 6 11.24 17.32 -11.82
C VAL A 6 11.89 18.18 -10.73
N SER A 7 12.31 19.41 -11.06
CA SER A 7 12.93 20.36 -10.13
C SER A 7 11.98 20.96 -9.08
N ALA A 8 10.65 20.77 -9.21
CA ALA A 8 9.68 21.18 -8.19
C ALA A 8 9.33 20.06 -7.19
N LEU A 9 9.86 18.85 -7.40
CA LEU A 9 9.83 17.82 -6.38
C LEU A 9 11.10 17.99 -5.54
N ASN A 10 10.98 18.67 -4.40
CA ASN A 10 11.88 18.44 -3.28
C ASN A 10 11.65 16.98 -2.82
N ILE A 11 12.12 16.02 -3.62
CA ILE A 11 12.32 14.65 -3.18
C ILE A 11 13.56 14.74 -2.31
N THR A 12 13.37 15.14 -1.05
CA THR A 12 14.29 14.69 -0.02
C THR A 12 14.37 13.17 -0.19
N PRO A 13 15.59 12.60 -0.31
CA PRO A 13 15.75 11.16 -0.26
C PRO A 13 14.94 10.62 0.91
N PHE A 14 14.30 9.47 0.73
CA PHE A 14 13.58 8.72 1.77
C PHE A 14 14.55 8.34 2.92
N GLU A 15 14.95 9.31 3.74
CA GLU A 15 16.12 9.19 4.63
C GLU A 15 15.78 9.03 6.11
N SER A 16 14.56 8.59 6.46
CA SER A 16 14.29 8.18 7.87
C SER A 16 13.58 6.85 8.06
N ASP A 17 13.03 6.25 7.00
CA ASP A 17 12.36 4.94 7.05
C ASP A 17 12.62 4.16 5.75
N ALA A 18 13.89 4.02 5.35
CA ALA A 18 14.20 3.16 4.20
C ALA A 18 13.69 1.73 4.52
N PRO A 19 12.76 1.18 3.73
CA PRO A 19 12.21 -0.14 4.03
C PRO A 19 13.34 -1.17 4.04
N ASP A 20 13.30 -2.12 4.97
CA ASP A 20 14.24 -3.24 4.94
C ASP A 20 14.00 -4.06 3.66
N LEU A 21 14.89 -3.87 2.69
CA LEU A 21 14.83 -4.50 1.38
C LEU A 21 15.48 -5.89 1.37
N THR A 22 16.02 -6.34 2.52
CA THR A 22 16.72 -7.61 2.65
C THR A 22 15.73 -8.77 2.68
N ILE A 23 16.04 -9.86 1.96
CA ILE A 23 15.28 -11.09 2.07
C ILE A 23 15.77 -11.85 3.30
N HIS A 24 14.85 -12.10 4.24
CA HIS A 24 15.11 -12.90 5.43
C HIS A 24 14.56 -14.31 5.24
N ILE A 25 15.46 -15.29 5.08
CA ILE A 25 15.07 -16.71 5.03
C ILE A 25 14.95 -17.23 6.46
N VAL A 26 13.78 -17.73 6.81
CA VAL A 26 13.44 -18.28 8.14
C VAL A 26 12.75 -19.63 8.00
N LYS A 27 12.74 -20.40 9.09
CA LYS A 27 11.96 -21.64 9.14
C LYS A 27 10.46 -21.29 9.09
N THR A 28 9.68 -22.04 8.31
CA THR A 28 8.22 -21.93 8.31
C THR A 28 7.68 -22.09 9.73
N PRO A 29 6.87 -21.14 10.24
CA PRO A 29 6.28 -21.24 11.56
C PRO A 29 5.27 -22.39 11.61
N THR A 30 5.03 -22.90 12.82
CA THR A 30 4.04 -23.98 13.08
C THR A 30 2.86 -23.50 13.92
N ASP A 31 2.98 -22.29 14.47
CA ASP A 31 2.05 -21.59 15.36
C ASP A 31 1.79 -20.16 14.85
N GLY A 32 1.70 -20.02 13.52
CA GLY A 32 1.36 -18.78 12.84
C GLY A 32 -0.01 -18.21 13.22
N GLY A 33 -0.37 -17.09 12.59
CA GLY A 33 -1.53 -16.29 12.89
C GLY A 33 -1.21 -14.79 12.85
N ILE A 34 -2.15 -13.98 13.35
CA ILE A 34 -1.92 -12.55 13.54
C ILE A 34 -1.43 -12.30 14.97
N LYS A 35 -0.30 -11.61 15.11
CA LYS A 35 0.27 -11.15 16.38
C LYS A 35 0.07 -9.64 16.51
N GLU A 36 -0.78 -9.22 17.44
CA GLU A 36 -1.10 -7.81 17.69
C GLU A 36 -0.21 -7.23 18.79
N ASP A 37 0.98 -6.78 18.41
CA ASP A 37 1.95 -6.12 19.30
C ASP A 37 1.61 -4.61 19.44
N VAL A 38 0.46 -4.37 20.06
CA VAL A 38 -0.08 -3.03 20.28
C VAL A 38 0.05 -2.65 21.75
N SER A 39 0.86 -1.64 22.04
CA SER A 39 1.02 -1.11 23.40
C SER A 39 -0.34 -0.75 24.03
N PRO A 40 -0.56 -0.97 25.35
CA PRO A 40 -1.85 -0.74 26.00
C PRO A 40 -2.49 0.62 25.71
N LYS A 41 -1.67 1.70 25.68
CA LYS A 41 -2.14 3.06 25.37
C LYS A 41 -2.80 3.24 23.99
N TYR A 42 -2.56 2.33 23.05
CA TYR A 42 -3.14 2.37 21.70
C TYR A 42 -4.20 1.29 21.46
N ARG A 43 -4.37 0.34 22.40
CA ARG A 43 -5.19 -0.85 22.20
C ARG A 43 -6.65 -0.51 21.88
N GLU A 44 -7.29 0.36 22.66
CA GLU A 44 -8.69 0.75 22.43
C GLU A 44 -8.88 1.36 21.03
N ARG A 45 -7.93 2.17 20.58
CA ARG A 45 -7.98 2.80 19.26
C ARG A 45 -7.81 1.77 18.14
N PHE A 46 -6.83 0.88 18.28
CA PHE A 46 -6.61 -0.20 17.33
C PHE A 46 -7.83 -1.12 17.21
N GLU A 47 -8.48 -1.50 18.32
CA GLU A 47 -9.70 -2.32 18.28
C GLU A 47 -10.85 -1.63 17.53
N LYS A 48 -10.97 -0.30 17.61
CA LYS A 48 -11.95 0.45 16.80
C LYS A 48 -11.63 0.35 15.31
N TRP A 49 -10.37 0.52 14.91
CA TRP A 49 -9.97 0.40 13.51
C TRP A 49 -10.17 -1.02 12.98
N LYS A 50 -9.81 -2.02 13.77
CA LYS A 50 -10.01 -3.44 13.44
C LYS A 50 -11.50 -3.78 13.35
N SER A 51 -12.32 -3.35 14.31
CA SER A 51 -13.76 -3.56 14.25
C SER A 51 -14.39 -2.93 13.01
N GLU A 52 -13.93 -1.74 12.62
CA GLU A 52 -14.38 -1.06 11.40
C GLU A 52 -13.99 -1.84 10.14
N LEU A 53 -12.74 -2.32 10.06
CA LEU A 53 -12.28 -3.19 8.97
C LEU A 53 -13.17 -4.44 8.85
N LEU A 54 -13.37 -5.13 9.98
CA LEU A 54 -14.13 -6.38 10.08
C LEU A 54 -15.66 -6.21 9.87
N ALA A 55 -16.15 -4.97 9.76
CA ALA A 55 -17.55 -4.70 9.42
C ALA A 55 -17.88 -5.13 7.97
N THR A 56 -16.87 -5.20 7.10
CA THR A 56 -17.03 -5.62 5.70
C THR A 56 -16.70 -7.10 5.49
N GLU A 57 -17.24 -7.71 4.43
CA GLU A 57 -16.90 -9.09 4.05
C GLU A 57 -15.43 -9.17 3.62
N LEU A 58 -14.98 -8.24 2.77
CA LEU A 58 -13.58 -8.18 2.35
C LEU A 58 -12.63 -8.08 3.55
N GLY A 59 -12.93 -7.20 4.51
CA GLY A 59 -12.10 -7.04 5.70
C GLY A 59 -12.03 -8.31 6.56
N ARG A 60 -13.15 -9.03 6.72
CA ARG A 60 -13.17 -10.33 7.41
C ARG A 60 -12.37 -11.39 6.65
N ASP A 61 -12.52 -11.48 5.34
CA ASP A 61 -11.82 -12.46 4.53
C ASP A 61 -10.31 -12.24 4.55
N GLN A 62 -9.87 -10.99 4.44
CA GLN A 62 -8.45 -10.63 4.51
C GLN A 62 -7.86 -10.91 5.89
N TRP A 63 -8.60 -10.58 6.95
CA TRP A 63 -8.17 -10.89 8.29
C TRP A 63 -8.06 -12.41 8.50
N ASN A 64 -9.11 -13.16 8.14
CA ASN A 64 -9.19 -14.61 8.32
C ASN A 64 -8.14 -15.37 7.49
N LYS A 65 -7.74 -14.85 6.32
CA LYS A 65 -6.64 -15.38 5.51
C LYS A 65 -5.35 -15.56 6.31
N TYR A 66 -5.09 -14.67 7.26
CA TYR A 66 -3.87 -14.70 8.09
C TYR A 66 -4.12 -15.16 9.52
N ALA A 67 -5.28 -14.86 10.12
CA ALA A 67 -5.56 -15.16 11.53
C ALA A 67 -5.45 -16.66 11.87
N ASN A 68 -5.84 -17.53 10.93
CA ASN A 68 -5.83 -18.98 11.12
C ASN A 68 -4.69 -19.70 10.37
N ASN A 69 -3.78 -18.95 9.75
CA ASN A 69 -2.69 -19.53 8.96
C ASN A 69 -1.51 -19.90 9.86
N LYS A 70 -1.40 -21.17 10.24
CA LYS A 70 -0.31 -21.67 11.09
C LYS A 70 1.07 -21.58 10.45
N SER A 71 1.14 -21.44 9.13
CA SER A 71 2.39 -21.36 8.36
C SER A 71 2.81 -19.93 8.02
N PHE A 72 2.10 -18.93 8.56
CA PHE A 72 2.38 -17.51 8.33
C PHE A 72 2.26 -16.70 9.61
N VAL A 73 3.17 -15.77 9.87
CA VAL A 73 3.05 -14.81 10.99
C VAL A 73 2.86 -13.39 10.46
N LEU A 74 1.68 -12.82 10.68
CA LEU A 74 1.44 -11.39 10.45
C LEU A 74 1.58 -10.64 11.77
N THR A 75 2.59 -9.79 11.91
CA THR A 75 2.72 -8.92 13.09
C THR A 75 2.11 -7.56 12.80
N ILE A 76 1.26 -7.06 13.69
CA ILE A 76 0.68 -5.71 13.60
C ILE A 76 1.15 -4.90 14.81
N VAL A 77 1.81 -3.78 14.55
CA VAL A 77 2.38 -2.87 15.55
C VAL A 77 1.72 -1.50 15.43
N VAL A 78 1.47 -0.83 16.56
CA VAL A 78 1.12 0.61 16.56
C VAL A 78 2.25 1.40 17.21
N SER A 79 2.85 2.31 16.45
CA SER A 79 4.00 3.13 16.87
C SER A 79 3.65 4.62 16.91
N GLY A 80 4.13 5.32 17.94
CA GLY A 80 4.01 6.78 18.04
C GLY A 80 4.99 7.53 17.13
N ASP A 81 6.10 6.89 16.75
CA ASP A 81 7.19 7.53 16.00
C ASP A 81 7.03 7.37 14.48
N ARG A 82 6.11 6.51 14.04
CA ARG A 82 5.83 6.28 12.62
C ARG A 82 4.92 7.35 12.04
N LYS A 83 5.24 7.80 10.82
CA LYS A 83 4.35 8.62 9.99
C LYS A 83 3.57 7.70 9.03
N GLY A 84 2.24 7.74 9.09
CA GLY A 84 1.38 6.89 8.24
C GLY A 84 1.44 5.41 8.60
N ALA A 85 1.30 4.53 7.62
CA ALA A 85 1.42 3.09 7.79
C ALA A 85 2.46 2.52 6.82
N GLY A 86 2.78 1.25 6.96
CA GLY A 86 3.51 0.52 5.94
C GLY A 86 3.76 -0.91 6.36
N THR A 87 4.05 -1.72 5.36
CA THR A 87 4.29 -3.15 5.49
C THR A 87 5.74 -3.45 5.16
N ASP A 88 6.45 -4.04 6.11
CA ASP A 88 7.89 -4.32 6.05
C ASP A 88 8.22 -5.69 6.68
N LYS A 89 9.53 -5.98 6.81
CA LYS A 89 10.08 -7.20 7.44
C LYS A 89 9.48 -8.48 6.87
N TYR A 90 9.44 -8.57 5.54
CA TYR A 90 9.02 -9.76 4.84
C TYR A 90 9.98 -10.92 5.13
N GLN A 91 9.42 -12.05 5.53
CA GLN A 91 10.13 -13.28 5.84
C GLN A 91 9.70 -14.37 4.88
N TRP A 92 10.67 -15.08 4.34
CA TRP A 92 10.46 -16.14 3.36
C TRP A 92 11.01 -17.46 3.91
N ASN A 93 10.52 -18.60 3.45
CA ASN A 93 11.16 -19.88 3.72
C ASN A 93 12.12 -20.28 2.59
N ASP A 94 12.81 -21.40 2.78
CA ASP A 94 13.71 -22.01 1.80
C ASP A 94 13.03 -22.44 0.50
N GLU A 95 11.71 -22.67 0.53
CA GLU A 95 10.88 -22.91 -0.67
C GLU A 95 10.53 -21.62 -1.44
N GLY A 96 10.93 -20.44 -0.93
CA GLY A 96 10.59 -19.16 -1.54
C GLY A 96 9.13 -18.72 -1.34
N LYS A 97 8.45 -19.24 -0.31
CA LYS A 97 7.12 -18.80 0.12
C LYS A 97 7.22 -17.74 1.20
N LEU A 98 6.36 -16.72 1.13
CA LEU A 98 6.24 -15.73 2.20
C LEU A 98 5.63 -16.40 3.44
N VAL A 99 6.32 -16.31 4.57
CA VAL A 99 5.94 -16.91 5.86
C VAL A 99 5.82 -15.90 6.99
N GLY A 100 6.14 -14.63 6.74
CA GLY A 100 5.86 -13.57 7.69
C GLY A 100 5.97 -12.17 7.10
N ALA A 101 5.28 -11.22 7.74
CA ALA A 101 5.33 -9.80 7.43
C ALA A 101 4.98 -8.98 8.68
N THR A 102 5.39 -7.71 8.71
CA THR A 102 5.02 -6.76 9.75
C THR A 102 4.29 -5.56 9.15
N ILE A 103 3.10 -5.27 9.65
CA ILE A 103 2.40 -4.01 9.41
C ILE A 103 2.68 -3.09 10.60
N THR A 104 3.29 -1.93 10.35
CA THR A 104 3.45 -0.90 11.38
C THR A 104 2.51 0.26 11.08
N LEU A 105 1.66 0.59 12.04
CA LEU A 105 0.68 1.67 11.95
C LEU A 105 1.13 2.85 12.82
N SER A 106 0.97 4.08 12.31
CA SER A 106 1.10 5.27 13.15
C SER A 106 -0.01 5.29 14.21
N ALA A 107 0.31 5.83 15.39
CA ALA A 107 -0.70 6.12 16.41
C ALA A 107 -1.77 7.11 15.90
N ALA A 108 -1.45 7.94 14.91
CA ALA A 108 -2.36 8.89 14.26
C ALA A 108 -2.77 8.39 12.86
N LEU A 109 -3.05 7.09 12.73
CA LEU A 109 -3.36 6.46 11.44
C LEU A 109 -4.56 7.10 10.74
N GLU A 110 -5.49 7.69 11.47
CA GLU A 110 -6.66 8.38 10.93
C GLU A 110 -6.39 9.78 10.37
N ASP A 111 -5.18 10.33 10.53
CA ASP A 111 -4.88 11.73 10.25
C ASP A 111 -4.07 11.96 8.97
N GLY A 112 -4.15 13.19 8.45
CA GLY A 112 -3.41 13.62 7.27
C GLY A 112 -3.97 13.07 5.96
N SER A 113 -3.36 13.47 4.86
CA SER A 113 -3.70 12.99 3.52
C SER A 113 -2.43 12.70 2.74
N PRO A 114 -2.24 11.48 2.22
CA PRO A 114 -1.09 11.17 1.39
C PRO A 114 -1.20 11.86 0.01
N PRO A 115 -0.09 12.02 -0.73
CA PRO A 115 -0.12 12.66 -2.04
C PRO A 115 -0.92 11.83 -3.06
N PRO A 116 -1.78 12.46 -3.88
CA PRO A 116 -2.69 11.74 -4.78
C PRO A 116 -1.98 11.02 -5.93
N ILE A 117 -0.72 11.37 -6.21
CA ILE A 117 0.08 10.72 -7.25
C ILE A 117 0.34 9.26 -6.97
N TYR A 118 0.42 8.88 -5.70
CA TYR A 118 0.71 7.51 -5.31
C TYR A 118 -0.43 6.83 -4.58
N TYR A 119 -1.31 7.65 -4.00
CA TYR A 119 -2.40 7.18 -3.15
C TYR A 119 -3.75 7.77 -3.60
N PRO A 120 -4.20 7.52 -4.84
CA PRO A 120 -5.42 8.14 -5.38
C PRO A 120 -6.68 7.82 -4.55
N VAL A 121 -6.73 6.65 -3.92
CA VAL A 121 -7.82 6.16 -3.07
C VAL A 121 -7.68 6.73 -1.67
N LEU A 122 -6.55 6.57 -0.99
CA LEU A 122 -6.40 7.08 0.38
C LEU A 122 -6.47 8.61 0.44
N ASN A 123 -5.94 9.31 -0.57
CA ASN A 123 -6.07 10.77 -0.69
C ASN A 123 -7.54 11.21 -0.84
N SER A 124 -8.38 10.39 -1.49
CA SER A 124 -9.79 10.73 -1.70
C SER A 124 -10.55 10.92 -0.38
N LEU A 125 -10.10 10.27 0.69
CA LEU A 125 -10.68 10.34 2.03
C LEU A 125 -10.26 11.58 2.83
N SER A 126 -9.41 12.46 2.27
CA SER A 126 -9.05 13.72 2.94
C SER A 126 -10.30 14.49 3.36
N THR A 127 -10.29 14.92 4.62
CA THR A 127 -11.34 15.69 5.28
C THR A 127 -11.34 17.17 4.89
N ASP A 128 -10.47 17.59 3.96
CA ASP A 128 -10.35 19.00 3.53
C ASP A 128 -11.56 19.47 2.71
N ALA A 129 -12.46 18.56 2.33
CA ALA A 129 -13.72 18.89 1.66
C ALA A 129 -14.81 19.26 2.68
N ILE A 130 -15.25 20.53 2.64
CA ILE A 130 -16.21 21.15 3.57
C ILE A 130 -17.60 20.45 3.56
N THR A 131 -17.95 19.70 2.52
CA THR A 131 -19.30 19.16 2.32
C THR A 131 -19.56 17.79 2.93
N HIS A 132 -18.54 16.94 3.07
CA HIS A 132 -18.70 15.58 3.61
C HIS A 132 -17.46 15.18 4.42
N SER A 133 -17.66 14.89 5.70
CA SER A 133 -16.61 14.36 6.58
C SER A 133 -16.70 12.83 6.61
N VAL A 134 -15.68 12.16 6.08
CA VAL A 134 -15.51 10.71 6.25
C VAL A 134 -15.04 10.46 7.69
N SER A 135 -15.67 9.50 8.38
CA SER A 135 -15.26 9.14 9.74
C SER A 135 -13.78 8.77 9.80
N ARG A 136 -13.08 9.30 10.81
CA ARG A 136 -11.67 8.98 11.09
C ARG A 136 -11.42 7.47 11.24
N THR A 137 -12.39 6.71 11.76
CA THR A 137 -12.28 5.25 11.85
C THR A 137 -12.32 4.59 10.47
N ILE A 138 -13.14 5.07 9.53
CA ILE A 138 -13.17 4.59 8.14
C ILE A 138 -11.82 4.86 7.47
N VAL A 139 -11.23 6.05 7.69
CA VAL A 139 -9.89 6.38 7.17
C VAL A 139 -8.84 5.39 7.67
N ALA A 140 -8.78 5.14 8.97
CA ALA A 140 -7.82 4.22 9.56
C ALA A 140 -8.02 2.77 9.08
N ALA A 141 -9.26 2.29 9.03
CA ALA A 141 -9.57 0.95 8.53
C ALA A 141 -9.24 0.78 7.04
N THR A 142 -9.44 1.84 6.23
CA THR A 142 -9.05 1.82 4.82
C THR A 142 -7.54 1.75 4.65
N ARG A 143 -6.77 2.48 5.47
CA ARG A 143 -5.30 2.38 5.47
C ARG A 143 -4.83 1.01 5.94
N LEU A 144 -5.46 0.42 6.96
CA LEU A 144 -5.16 -0.95 7.35
C LEU A 144 -5.47 -1.96 6.22
N SER A 145 -6.56 -1.75 5.49
CA SER A 145 -6.85 -2.54 4.28
C SER A 145 -5.80 -2.36 3.20
N HIS A 146 -5.32 -1.14 2.96
CA HIS A 146 -4.19 -0.87 2.05
C HIS A 146 -2.96 -1.71 2.45
N GLU A 147 -2.58 -1.72 3.72
CA GLU A 147 -1.43 -2.51 4.20
C GLU A 147 -1.60 -4.02 4.02
N LEU A 148 -2.81 -4.54 4.27
CA LEU A 148 -3.14 -5.95 3.96
C LEU A 148 -3.00 -6.24 2.45
N GLY A 149 -3.23 -5.25 1.60
CA GLY A 149 -2.98 -5.28 0.16
C GLY A 149 -1.51 -5.61 -0.16
N HIS A 150 -0.55 -4.96 0.51
CA HIS A 150 0.87 -5.26 0.33
C HIS A 150 1.23 -6.68 0.75
N VAL A 151 0.69 -7.15 1.88
CA VAL A 151 0.92 -8.53 2.35
C VAL A 151 0.38 -9.52 1.32
N ASN A 152 -0.84 -9.31 0.82
CA ASN A 152 -1.46 -10.17 -0.19
C ASN A 152 -0.65 -10.21 -1.48
N GLN A 153 -0.27 -9.05 -2.00
CA GLN A 153 0.52 -8.96 -3.22
C GLN A 153 1.87 -9.67 -3.06
N THR A 154 2.55 -9.46 -1.93
CA THR A 154 3.86 -10.07 -1.67
C THR A 154 3.74 -11.58 -1.50
N ALA A 155 2.66 -12.08 -0.88
CA ALA A 155 2.43 -13.51 -0.72
C ALA A 155 2.24 -14.26 -2.06
N GLU A 156 1.80 -13.55 -3.10
CA GLU A 156 1.60 -14.08 -4.46
C GLU A 156 2.81 -13.83 -5.38
N ALA A 157 3.78 -13.05 -4.93
CA ALA A 157 4.93 -12.66 -5.72
C ALA A 157 6.04 -13.71 -5.72
N ASN A 158 6.89 -13.67 -6.75
CA ASN A 158 8.09 -14.49 -6.82
C ASN A 158 9.20 -13.87 -5.96
N MET A 159 9.65 -14.60 -4.94
CA MET A 159 10.73 -14.16 -4.04
C MET A 159 11.99 -13.68 -4.78
N ASN A 160 12.44 -14.43 -5.80
CA ASN A 160 13.65 -14.10 -6.56
C ASN A 160 13.48 -12.81 -7.34
N LEU A 161 12.28 -12.55 -7.87
CA LEU A 161 11.99 -11.28 -8.54
C LEU A 161 12.02 -10.12 -7.54
N ILE A 162 11.38 -10.27 -6.38
CA ILE A 162 11.42 -9.22 -5.33
C ILE A 162 12.85 -8.96 -4.88
N GLN A 163 13.65 -10.01 -4.64
CA GLN A 163 15.05 -9.89 -4.27
C GLN A 163 15.86 -9.14 -5.34
N THR A 164 15.63 -9.48 -6.61
CA THR A 164 16.29 -8.83 -7.74
C THR A 164 15.93 -7.35 -7.80
N GLN A 165 14.63 -7.02 -7.73
CA GLN A 165 14.16 -5.64 -7.72
C GLN A 165 14.76 -4.85 -6.56
N ASN A 166 14.65 -5.37 -5.33
CA ASN A 166 15.16 -4.71 -4.13
C ASN A 166 16.67 -4.40 -4.22
N LYS A 167 17.47 -5.34 -4.74
CA LYS A 167 18.91 -5.15 -4.92
C LYS A 167 19.22 -4.14 -6.04
N LEU A 168 18.60 -4.31 -7.20
CA LEU A 168 18.94 -3.53 -8.39
C LEU A 168 18.35 -2.11 -8.35
N MET A 169 17.26 -1.87 -7.62
CA MET A 169 16.69 -0.51 -7.45
C MET A 169 17.69 0.42 -6.75
N LEU A 170 18.44 -0.07 -5.76
CA LEU A 170 19.49 0.72 -5.09
C LEU A 170 20.61 1.10 -6.06
N GLN A 171 21.06 0.14 -6.87
CA GLN A 171 22.09 0.37 -7.89
C GLN A 171 21.61 1.34 -8.97
N TYR A 172 20.37 1.16 -9.44
CA TYR A 172 19.74 2.04 -10.41
C TYR A 172 19.72 3.47 -9.90
N ASN A 173 19.22 3.70 -8.68
CA ASN A 173 19.09 5.05 -8.12
C ASN A 173 20.47 5.71 -7.93
N SER A 174 21.48 4.95 -7.51
CA SER A 174 22.86 5.46 -7.42
C SER A 174 23.38 5.95 -8.78
N ILE A 175 23.24 5.14 -9.82
CA ILE A 175 23.69 5.49 -11.19
C ILE A 175 22.89 6.68 -11.73
N PHE A 176 21.58 6.72 -11.48
CA PHE A 176 20.70 7.77 -11.96
C PHE A 176 21.06 9.14 -11.37
N VAL A 177 21.45 9.19 -10.10
CA VAL A 177 21.95 10.43 -9.49
C VAL A 177 23.34 10.77 -10.04
N GLU A 178 24.25 9.80 -10.08
CA GLU A 178 25.64 9.98 -10.54
C GLU A 178 25.71 10.52 -11.98
N ASN A 179 24.82 10.05 -12.87
CA ASN A 179 24.82 10.42 -14.28
C ASN A 179 24.04 11.71 -14.60
N GLY A 180 23.66 12.49 -13.58
CA GLY A 180 22.95 13.76 -13.75
C GLY A 180 21.47 13.58 -14.13
N LEU A 181 20.82 12.54 -13.61
CA LEU A 181 19.40 12.21 -13.87
C LEU A 181 19.11 11.87 -15.34
N ASN A 182 20.10 11.33 -16.05
CA ASN A 182 19.92 10.88 -17.42
C ASN A 182 19.28 9.49 -17.45
N SER A 183 17.96 9.45 -17.59
CA SER A 183 17.18 8.21 -17.66
C SER A 183 17.43 7.37 -18.92
N LYS A 184 18.22 7.86 -19.88
CA LYS A 184 18.58 7.16 -21.12
C LYS A 184 19.95 6.48 -21.06
N ASP A 185 20.64 6.53 -19.92
CA ASP A 185 21.90 5.80 -19.72
C ASP A 185 21.68 4.29 -19.91
N ALA A 186 22.51 3.67 -20.76
CA ALA A 186 22.37 2.26 -21.12
C ALA A 186 22.42 1.32 -19.90
N ARG A 187 23.16 1.68 -18.84
CA ARG A 187 23.21 0.92 -17.60
C ARG A 187 21.87 0.92 -16.87
N LEU A 188 21.17 2.06 -16.86
CA LEU A 188 19.83 2.17 -16.26
C LEU A 188 18.81 1.37 -17.05
N LEU A 189 18.87 1.42 -18.38
CA LEU A 189 17.98 0.64 -19.25
C LEU A 189 18.19 -0.87 -19.05
N ASP A 190 19.43 -1.33 -18.92
CA ASP A 190 19.75 -2.73 -18.63
C ASP A 190 19.20 -3.16 -17.25
N LEU A 191 19.45 -2.38 -16.21
CA LEU A 191 18.91 -2.64 -14.87
C LEU A 191 17.38 -2.66 -14.86
N ALA A 192 16.72 -1.72 -15.54
CA ALA A 192 15.27 -1.69 -15.65
C ALA A 192 14.74 -2.94 -16.38
N GLY A 193 15.45 -3.42 -17.42
CA GLY A 193 15.14 -4.67 -18.10
C GLY A 193 15.19 -5.87 -17.15
N GLN A 194 16.25 -5.98 -16.34
CA GLN A 194 16.39 -7.08 -15.35
C GLN A 194 15.32 -7.05 -14.26
N MET A 195 14.86 -5.86 -13.85
CA MET A 195 13.84 -5.70 -12.82
C MET A 195 12.39 -5.78 -13.34
N ASN A 196 12.20 -5.86 -14.65
CA ASN A 196 10.91 -5.70 -15.35
C ASN A 196 10.25 -4.31 -15.09
N GLY A 197 11.05 -3.26 -14.99
CA GLY A 197 10.58 -1.90 -14.81
C GLY A 197 11.62 -1.00 -14.16
N THR A 198 11.40 0.32 -14.25
CA THR A 198 12.17 1.29 -13.47
C THR A 198 11.76 1.25 -11.99
N PRO A 199 12.60 1.74 -11.06
CA PRO A 199 12.23 1.81 -9.64
C PRO A 199 10.90 2.53 -9.38
N VAL A 200 10.62 3.61 -10.11
CA VAL A 200 9.35 4.36 -9.99
C VAL A 200 8.17 3.50 -10.43
N GLN A 201 8.25 2.83 -11.59
CA GLN A 201 7.16 1.96 -12.07
C GLN A 201 6.91 0.78 -11.14
N ILE A 202 7.97 0.17 -10.59
CA ILE A 202 7.85 -0.94 -9.64
C ILE A 202 7.16 -0.46 -8.37
N TRP A 203 7.58 0.69 -7.85
CA TRP A 203 7.01 1.27 -6.64
C TRP A 203 5.53 1.64 -6.85
N GLU A 204 5.20 2.38 -7.91
CA GLU A 204 3.81 2.73 -8.28
C GLU A 204 2.95 1.48 -8.44
N SER A 205 3.49 0.45 -9.10
CA SER A 205 2.79 -0.81 -9.26
C SER A 205 2.50 -1.48 -7.91
N ARG A 206 3.42 -1.46 -6.95
CA ARG A 206 3.19 -2.02 -5.60
C ARG A 206 2.12 -1.22 -4.85
N GLU A 207 2.18 0.11 -4.86
CA GLU A 207 1.18 0.96 -4.20
C GLU A 207 -0.21 0.83 -4.82
N TYR A 208 -0.33 0.87 -6.15
CA TYR A 208 -1.64 0.81 -6.79
C TYR A 208 -2.35 -0.54 -6.63
N TRP A 209 -1.62 -1.63 -6.40
CA TRP A 209 -2.25 -2.90 -6.00
C TRP A 209 -2.89 -2.80 -4.62
N SER A 210 -2.22 -2.15 -3.67
CA SER A 210 -2.76 -1.89 -2.33
C SER A 210 -3.90 -0.85 -2.33
N GLU A 211 -3.82 0.18 -3.18
CA GLU A 211 -4.89 1.17 -3.36
C GLU A 211 -6.16 0.51 -3.91
N VAL A 212 -6.04 -0.39 -4.88
CA VAL A 212 -7.17 -1.19 -5.37
C VAL A 212 -7.79 -2.00 -4.24
N ASN A 213 -6.97 -2.61 -3.38
CA ASN A 213 -7.48 -3.34 -2.22
C ASN A 213 -8.26 -2.44 -1.26
N ALA A 214 -7.72 -1.26 -0.96
CA ALA A 214 -8.37 -0.24 -0.16
C ALA A 214 -9.69 0.24 -0.79
N MET A 215 -9.74 0.40 -2.11
CA MET A 215 -10.93 0.80 -2.84
C MET A 215 -12.03 -0.26 -2.79
N ARG A 216 -11.67 -1.55 -2.85
CA ARG A 216 -12.62 -2.66 -2.71
C ARG A 216 -13.25 -2.67 -1.32
N TYR A 217 -12.43 -2.46 -0.28
CA TYR A 217 -12.90 -2.30 1.09
C TYR A 217 -13.88 -1.12 1.20
N LEU A 218 -13.49 0.06 0.67
CA LEU A 218 -14.33 1.25 0.69
C LEU A 218 -15.66 1.02 -0.02
N SER A 219 -15.66 0.39 -1.21
CA SER A 219 -16.90 0.13 -1.94
C SER A 219 -17.89 -0.66 -1.08
N GLN A 220 -17.45 -1.72 -0.40
CA GLN A 220 -18.32 -2.46 0.51
C GLN A 220 -18.73 -1.62 1.73
N ARG A 221 -17.80 -0.82 2.28
CA ARG A 221 -18.05 -0.11 3.53
C ARG A 221 -18.99 1.07 3.37
N ILE A 222 -18.80 1.87 2.33
CA ILE A 222 -19.45 3.18 2.22
C ILE A 222 -20.55 3.22 1.16
N ASN A 223 -20.91 2.11 0.50
CA ASN A 223 -21.96 2.09 -0.55
C ASN A 223 -23.35 2.56 -0.11
N LYS A 224 -23.64 2.58 1.19
CA LYS A 224 -24.91 3.07 1.76
C LYS A 224 -24.79 4.47 2.38
N GLU A 225 -23.59 5.04 2.38
CA GLU A 225 -23.34 6.37 2.95
C GLU A 225 -23.67 7.46 1.92
N ASN A 226 -24.19 8.59 2.37
CA ASN A 226 -24.57 9.71 1.50
C ASN A 226 -23.38 10.33 0.73
N PHE A 227 -22.16 10.13 1.21
CA PHE A 227 -20.92 10.62 0.60
C PHE A 227 -20.25 9.60 -0.34
N TYR A 228 -20.86 8.43 -0.58
CA TYR A 228 -20.32 7.39 -1.45
C TYR A 228 -19.91 7.92 -2.84
N CYS A 229 -20.85 8.56 -3.53
CA CYS A 229 -20.63 9.14 -4.85
C CYS A 229 -19.56 10.25 -4.85
N PHE A 230 -19.50 11.04 -3.77
CA PHE A 230 -18.50 12.09 -3.64
C PHE A 230 -17.08 11.49 -3.58
N VAL A 231 -16.89 10.47 -2.74
CA VAL A 231 -15.60 9.77 -2.60
C VAL A 231 -15.20 9.10 -3.91
N PHE A 232 -16.09 8.31 -4.53
CA PHE A 232 -15.75 7.55 -5.73
C PHE A 232 -15.46 8.43 -6.95
N LYS A 233 -16.15 9.57 -7.11
CA LYS A 233 -15.81 10.55 -8.14
C LYS A 233 -14.45 11.21 -7.89
N LYS A 234 -14.07 11.44 -6.62
CA LYS A 234 -12.74 11.95 -6.27
C LYS A 234 -11.65 10.91 -6.54
N ILE A 235 -11.88 9.64 -6.22
CA ILE A 235 -10.98 8.53 -6.58
C ILE A 235 -10.76 8.49 -8.09
N ARG A 236 -11.84 8.47 -8.88
CA ARG A 236 -11.75 8.43 -10.35
C ARG A 236 -10.95 9.61 -10.91
N ARG A 237 -11.23 10.83 -10.45
CA ARG A 237 -10.46 12.04 -10.85
C ARG A 237 -8.98 11.90 -10.51
N ASN A 238 -8.64 11.40 -9.32
CA ASN A 238 -7.25 11.18 -8.92
C ASN A 238 -6.57 10.14 -9.85
N ILE A 239 -7.26 9.04 -10.18
CA ILE A 239 -6.74 8.03 -11.12
C ILE A 239 -6.52 8.62 -12.52
N GLU A 240 -7.53 9.29 -13.08
CA GLU A 240 -7.45 9.90 -14.41
C GLU A 240 -6.33 10.95 -14.50
N THR A 241 -6.08 11.69 -13.41
CA THR A 241 -5.07 12.75 -13.36
C THR A 241 -3.66 12.20 -13.15
N TYR A 242 -3.48 11.26 -12.23
CA TYR A 242 -2.16 10.87 -11.75
C TYR A 242 -1.76 9.42 -12.03
N ALA A 243 -2.73 8.51 -12.14
CA ALA A 243 -2.50 7.08 -12.31
C ALA A 243 -3.04 6.54 -13.64
N LYS A 244 -3.13 7.40 -14.68
CA LYS A 244 -3.81 7.08 -15.95
C LYS A 244 -3.27 5.80 -16.61
N ALA A 245 -1.96 5.56 -16.54
CA ALA A 245 -1.32 4.36 -17.08
C ALA A 245 -1.72 3.06 -16.37
N TYR A 246 -2.39 3.14 -15.21
CA TYR A 246 -2.82 2.02 -14.38
C TYR A 246 -4.35 1.95 -14.22
N GLU A 247 -5.11 2.75 -14.96
CA GLU A 247 -6.57 2.84 -14.85
C GLU A 247 -7.28 1.49 -15.00
N ASP A 248 -6.78 0.62 -15.90
CA ASP A 248 -7.32 -0.73 -16.11
C ASP A 248 -7.32 -1.55 -14.81
N ARG A 249 -6.31 -1.35 -13.95
CA ARG A 249 -6.21 -2.05 -12.66
C ARG A 249 -7.34 -1.66 -11.71
N PHE A 250 -7.80 -0.42 -11.78
CA PHE A 250 -8.93 0.06 -11.00
C PHE A 250 -10.26 -0.24 -11.68
N SER A 251 -10.29 -0.50 -13.00
CA SER A 251 -11.53 -0.73 -13.74
C SER A 251 -11.89 -2.21 -13.93
N GLN A 252 -11.02 -3.14 -13.56
CA GLN A 252 -11.27 -4.59 -13.73
C GLN A 252 -12.28 -5.18 -12.74
N TYR A 253 -12.77 -4.42 -11.78
CA TYR A 253 -13.67 -4.91 -10.72
C TYR A 253 -15.12 -4.45 -10.97
N PRO A 254 -16.07 -5.39 -11.16
CA PRO A 254 -17.47 -5.07 -11.42
C PRO A 254 -18.14 -4.25 -10.31
N GLU A 255 -17.66 -4.36 -9.07
CA GLU A 255 -18.17 -3.54 -7.95
C GLU A 255 -17.93 -2.03 -8.13
N PHE A 256 -17.03 -1.63 -9.03
CA PHE A 256 -16.77 -0.23 -9.34
C PHE A 256 -17.44 0.19 -10.63
N THR A 257 -17.22 -0.57 -11.72
CA THR A 257 -17.68 -0.19 -13.06
C THR A 257 -19.19 -0.25 -13.24
N ASN A 258 -19.90 -1.04 -12.43
CA ASN A 258 -21.37 -1.04 -12.43
C ASN A 258 -21.97 0.01 -11.47
N SER A 259 -21.14 0.77 -10.77
CA SER A 259 -21.61 1.77 -9.82
C SER A 259 -21.99 3.07 -10.54
N PRO A 260 -23.19 3.62 -10.31
CA PRO A 260 -23.58 4.93 -10.90
C PRO A 260 -22.72 6.10 -10.36
N CYS A 261 -21.92 5.84 -9.33
CA CYS A 261 -20.97 6.77 -8.75
C CYS A 261 -19.59 6.72 -9.43
N TRP A 262 -19.36 5.75 -10.30
CA TRP A 262 -18.12 5.57 -11.04
C TRP A 262 -18.16 6.23 -12.42
N ASP A 263 -19.33 6.69 -12.90
CA ASP A 263 -19.54 7.40 -14.16
C ASP A 263 -19.18 8.90 -14.13
#